data_AF-A0A9D5X6E1-F1
#
_entry.id   AF-A0A9D5X6E1-F1
#
_cell.length_a   1.000
_cell.length_b   1.000
_cell.length_c   1.000
_cell.angle_alpha   90.00
_cell.angle_beta   90.00
_cell.angle_gamma   90.00
#
_symmetry.space_group_name_H-M   'P 1'
#
loop_
_entity.id
_entity.type
_entity.pdbx_description
1 polymer ?
#
loop_
_entity_poly.entity_id
_entity_poly.type
_entity_poly.pdbx_seq_one_letter_code
_entity_poly.pdbx_strand_id
1 'polypeptide(L)'
;LNTIDTTVKLELPYVMSFRYLVTPADFQLKPVVRVYNADGTELANMPDQTYSITYDKPWLMKQVAGEETNDQLLYGGINAPGDSSALSNDKTSDVIFSFRLFQYHRAYRSIIITDTLPTYVNAAGQTVTAHFDPAKNPNWTLSPDGRTVTLKFDIPAGTTVLNDYIRDNLPGYSQLKLSFPGARYLNGTNRVIFNNTATLQGIPYNPSAAEETVGQVPGNEHNFDDDSKQFRLAGNDFSGNGMLSKRGPVTIQYDKNGLAVKKLDYTIKLVNKLDAPLTDIEFIEDVANTDNRLFMTALTGNLIAVGQRVGLSMDQIEVRGYKADGSYDIIPTRTNGANWLYRADMNSASQQQLQSYLDQINQGTLDPSNASAVSPQYRKIGIYFKNVTLQPASNIDFNIQMMFM
;
A
#
# COMPACT_ATOMS: atom_id res chain seq x y z
N LEU A 1 -16.62 -46.79 51.32
CA LEU A 1 -16.27 -45.97 50.13
C LEU A 1 -17.57 -45.72 49.37
N ASN A 2 -17.94 -44.46 49.23
CA ASN A 2 -19.25 -44.04 48.72
C ASN A 2 -19.46 -44.54 47.29
N THR A 3 -20.60 -45.18 47.06
CA THR A 3 -21.07 -45.70 45.78
C THR A 3 -21.25 -44.54 44.79
N ILE A 4 -20.61 -44.60 43.62
CA ILE A 4 -20.90 -43.68 42.51
C ILE A 4 -22.20 -44.18 41.88
N ASP A 5 -23.30 -43.45 42.07
CA ASP A 5 -24.58 -43.72 41.40
C ASP A 5 -24.93 -42.64 40.36
N THR A 6 -26.10 -42.77 39.71
CA THR A 6 -26.55 -41.86 38.64
C THR A 6 -26.79 -40.41 39.08
N THR A 7 -26.65 -40.09 40.37
CA THR A 7 -26.76 -38.73 40.91
C THR A 7 -25.40 -38.05 41.14
N VAL A 8 -24.28 -38.79 41.01
CA VAL A 8 -22.93 -38.27 41.21
C VAL A 8 -22.41 -37.63 39.92
N LYS A 9 -22.22 -36.30 39.94
CA LYS A 9 -21.65 -35.52 38.84
C LYS A 9 -20.16 -35.25 39.09
N LEU A 10 -19.31 -35.60 38.13
CA LEU A 10 -17.89 -35.22 38.10
C LEU A 10 -17.70 -34.11 37.06
N GLU A 11 -17.29 -32.92 37.50
CA GLU A 11 -16.93 -31.81 36.62
C GLU A 11 -15.42 -31.55 36.72
N LEU A 12 -14.72 -31.60 35.58
CA LEU A 12 -13.28 -31.39 35.51
C LEU A 12 -12.99 -30.18 34.61
N PRO A 13 -12.82 -28.97 35.17
CA PRO A 13 -12.41 -27.82 34.38
C PRO A 13 -10.94 -28.00 33.94
N TYR A 14 -10.65 -27.62 32.70
CA TYR A 14 -9.28 -27.57 32.19
C TYR A 14 -9.03 -26.26 31.46
N VAL A 15 -7.78 -25.81 31.48
CA VAL A 15 -7.31 -24.61 30.77
C VAL A 15 -6.28 -25.03 29.75
N MET A 16 -6.46 -24.58 28.51
CA MET A 16 -5.52 -24.80 27.43
C MET A 16 -4.78 -23.51 27.13
N SER A 17 -3.47 -23.62 26.87
CA SER A 17 -2.64 -22.50 26.43
C SER A 17 -1.85 -22.92 25.20
N PHE A 18 -1.87 -22.06 24.18
CA PHE A 18 -1.14 -22.24 22.94
C PHE A 18 -0.14 -21.12 22.78
N ARG A 19 1.01 -21.43 22.19
CA ARG A 19 1.95 -20.38 21.85
C ARG A 19 1.39 -19.58 20.68
N TYR A 20 1.17 -18.29 20.92
CA TYR A 20 0.55 -17.38 19.97
C TYR A 20 1.23 -17.44 18.58
N LEU A 21 0.43 -17.59 17.51
CA LEU A 21 0.81 -17.64 16.08
C LEU A 21 1.70 -18.80 15.61
N VAL A 22 2.30 -19.60 16.49
CA VAL A 22 3.32 -20.60 16.10
C VAL A 22 2.84 -22.04 16.13
N THR A 23 1.73 -22.34 16.81
CA THR A 23 1.20 -23.71 16.81
C THR A 23 0.84 -24.15 15.37
N PRO A 24 1.14 -25.38 14.95
CA PRO A 24 0.70 -25.90 13.65
C PRO A 24 -0.82 -25.82 13.52
N ALA A 25 -1.36 -25.48 12.36
CA ALA A 25 -2.82 -25.39 12.23
C ALA A 25 -3.51 -26.75 12.02
N ASP A 26 -2.77 -27.79 11.63
CA ASP A 26 -3.25 -29.17 11.71
C ASP A 26 -3.22 -29.76 13.14
N PHE A 27 -2.77 -28.98 14.14
CA PHE A 27 -2.80 -29.40 15.54
C PHE A 27 -4.24 -29.61 16.00
N GLN A 28 -4.51 -30.82 16.51
CA GLN A 28 -5.79 -31.20 17.10
C GLN A 28 -5.59 -31.66 18.54
N LEU A 29 -6.35 -31.08 19.46
CA LEU A 29 -6.50 -31.62 20.80
C LEU A 29 -7.77 -32.46 20.89
N LYS A 30 -7.65 -33.68 21.40
CA LYS A 30 -8.75 -34.63 21.57
C LYS A 30 -8.83 -35.06 23.04
N PRO A 31 -9.39 -34.23 23.94
CA PRO A 31 -9.49 -34.59 25.35
C PRO A 31 -10.35 -35.84 25.53
N VAL A 32 -9.93 -36.73 26.43
CA VAL A 32 -10.69 -37.93 26.79
C VAL A 32 -10.60 -38.12 28.30
N VAL A 33 -11.75 -38.26 28.94
CA VAL A 33 -11.84 -38.66 30.34
C VAL A 33 -12.03 -40.17 30.40
N ARG A 34 -11.14 -40.88 31.11
CA ARG A 34 -11.26 -42.32 31.36
C ARG A 34 -11.35 -42.58 32.85
N VAL A 35 -12.30 -43.43 33.23
CA VAL A 35 -12.52 -43.83 34.63
C VAL A 35 -12.15 -45.30 34.75
N TYR A 36 -11.36 -45.64 35.76
CA TYR A 36 -10.94 -47.02 36.05
C TYR A 36 -11.40 -47.42 37.46
N ASN A 37 -11.71 -48.70 37.66
CA ASN A 37 -11.92 -49.24 39.00
C ASN A 37 -10.59 -49.49 39.72
N ALA A 38 -10.64 -49.92 40.99
CA ALA A 38 -9.44 -50.17 41.81
C ALA A 38 -8.52 -51.26 41.24
N ASP A 39 -9.05 -52.18 40.43
CA ASP A 39 -8.31 -53.27 39.79
C ASP A 39 -7.74 -52.88 38.41
N GLY A 40 -7.96 -51.63 37.97
CA GLY A 40 -7.49 -51.12 36.68
C GLY A 40 -8.41 -51.40 35.49
N THR A 41 -9.62 -51.93 35.72
CA THR A 41 -10.63 -52.15 34.67
C THR A 41 -11.29 -50.82 34.30
N GLU A 42 -11.35 -50.50 33.01
CA GLU A 42 -12.02 -49.30 32.49
C GLU A 42 -13.53 -49.36 32.75
N LEU A 43 -14.05 -48.38 33.47
CA LEU A 43 -15.47 -48.22 33.78
C LEU A 43 -16.18 -47.27 32.81
N ALA A 44 -15.47 -46.28 32.27
CA ALA A 44 -16.01 -45.32 31.31
C ALA A 44 -14.93 -44.67 30.44
N ASN A 45 -15.33 -44.32 29.22
CA ASN A 45 -14.53 -43.61 28.23
C ASN A 45 -15.37 -42.49 27.63
N MET A 46 -15.02 -41.25 27.94
CA MET A 46 -15.79 -40.07 27.57
C MET A 46 -14.89 -39.14 26.75
N PRO A 47 -14.84 -39.31 25.42
CA PRO A 47 -14.18 -38.35 24.55
C PRO A 47 -14.96 -37.02 24.58
N ASP A 48 -14.21 -35.92 24.64
CA ASP A 48 -14.75 -34.57 24.51
C ASP A 48 -14.68 -34.09 23.05
N GLN A 49 -15.09 -32.85 22.79
CA GLN A 49 -14.93 -32.20 21.50
C GLN A 49 -13.46 -32.14 21.07
N THR A 50 -13.20 -32.32 19.78
CA THR A 50 -11.89 -32.02 19.19
C THR A 50 -11.73 -30.51 19.04
N TYR A 51 -10.67 -29.96 19.62
CA TYR A 51 -10.29 -28.56 19.46
C TYR A 51 -9.21 -28.45 18.40
N SER A 52 -9.49 -27.69 17.35
CA SER A 52 -8.55 -27.38 16.27
C SER A 52 -8.19 -25.89 16.32
N ILE A 53 -7.02 -25.56 15.79
CA ILE A 53 -6.57 -24.19 15.64
C ILE A 53 -6.94 -23.72 14.23
N THR A 54 -7.38 -22.47 14.13
CA THR A 54 -7.66 -21.84 12.83
C THR A 54 -6.87 -20.54 12.75
N TYR A 55 -6.26 -20.30 11.60
CA TYR A 55 -5.65 -19.02 11.26
C TYR A 55 -6.40 -18.42 10.09
N ASP A 56 -6.68 -17.12 10.15
CA ASP A 56 -7.14 -16.43 8.95
C ASP A 56 -6.03 -16.48 7.91
N LYS A 57 -6.42 -16.74 6.66
CA LYS A 57 -5.50 -16.73 5.52
C LYS A 57 -4.98 -15.31 5.31
N PRO A 58 -3.66 -15.09 5.32
CA PRO A 58 -3.07 -13.88 4.79
C PRO A 58 -3.57 -13.53 3.39
N TRP A 59 -3.59 -12.23 3.10
CA TRP A 59 -3.94 -11.72 1.79
C TRP A 59 -2.71 -11.16 1.10
N LEU A 60 -2.34 -11.75 -0.04
CA LEU A 60 -1.37 -11.18 -0.96
C LEU A 60 -2.01 -10.00 -1.68
N MET A 61 -1.35 -8.85 -1.62
CA MET A 61 -1.67 -7.72 -2.47
C MET A 61 -0.52 -7.50 -3.44
N LYS A 62 -0.74 -7.89 -4.69
CA LYS A 62 0.09 -7.52 -5.81
C LYS A 62 -0.13 -6.04 -6.11
N GLN A 63 0.91 -5.36 -6.54
CA GLN A 63 0.85 -3.97 -6.98
C GLN A 63 1.54 -3.88 -8.33
N VAL A 64 1.02 -3.03 -9.22
CA VAL A 64 1.68 -2.67 -10.47
C VAL A 64 2.01 -1.18 -10.41
N ALA A 65 3.27 -0.86 -10.70
CA ALA A 65 3.84 0.47 -10.60
C ALA A 65 3.58 1.14 -9.22
N GLY A 66 3.69 0.37 -8.13
CA GLY A 66 3.52 0.84 -6.75
C GLY A 66 2.08 0.93 -6.24
N GLU A 67 1.08 0.73 -7.11
CA GLU A 67 -0.34 0.86 -6.77
C GLU A 67 -1.10 -0.47 -6.89
N GLU A 68 -2.14 -0.64 -6.07
CA GLU A 68 -3.04 -1.80 -6.08
C GLU A 68 -4.06 -1.75 -7.23
N THR A 69 -4.35 -0.55 -7.75
CA THR A 69 -5.45 -0.34 -8.68
C THR A 69 -5.26 -1.14 -9.96
N ASN A 70 -6.36 -1.75 -10.42
CA ASN A 70 -6.41 -2.36 -11.74
C ASN A 70 -6.42 -1.29 -12.83
N ASP A 71 -6.19 -1.75 -14.05
CA ASP A 71 -6.42 -1.00 -15.28
C ASP A 71 -5.52 0.23 -15.48
N GLN A 72 -4.43 0.31 -14.71
CA GLN A 72 -3.45 1.40 -14.81
C GLN A 72 -2.81 1.48 -16.20
N LEU A 73 -2.62 2.71 -16.68
CA LEU A 73 -1.86 2.99 -17.90
C LEU A 73 -0.39 3.24 -17.55
N LEU A 74 0.50 2.45 -18.12
CA LEU A 74 1.93 2.44 -17.80
C LEU A 74 2.76 2.76 -19.03
N TYR A 75 3.90 3.42 -18.82
CA TYR A 75 4.87 3.65 -19.87
C TYR A 75 5.58 2.34 -20.22
N GLY A 76 5.42 1.87 -21.46
CA GLY A 76 6.05 0.64 -21.96
C GLY A 76 7.36 0.87 -22.71
N GLY A 77 7.76 2.12 -22.92
CA GLY A 77 8.90 2.50 -23.76
C GLY A 77 8.48 3.31 -24.98
N ILE A 78 9.29 3.29 -26.03
CA ILE A 78 8.97 3.99 -27.28
C ILE A 78 8.26 3.09 -28.27
N ASN A 79 7.58 3.69 -29.23
CA ASN A 79 6.92 2.95 -30.30
C ASN A 79 7.92 2.25 -31.22
N ALA A 80 7.50 1.15 -31.82
CA ALA A 80 8.23 0.54 -32.92
C ALA A 80 8.36 1.52 -34.10
N PRO A 81 9.49 1.51 -34.83
CA PRO A 81 9.64 2.34 -36.02
C PRO A 81 8.54 2.07 -37.04
N GLY A 82 7.75 3.10 -37.38
CA GLY A 82 6.66 3.00 -38.34
C GLY A 82 5.36 2.35 -37.84
N ASP A 83 5.29 1.93 -36.57
CA ASP A 83 4.07 1.35 -35.98
C ASP A 83 3.77 1.98 -34.61
N SER A 84 2.78 2.88 -34.58
CA SER A 84 2.33 3.54 -33.36
C SER A 84 1.41 2.68 -32.47
N SER A 85 1.12 1.43 -32.88
CA SER A 85 0.31 0.48 -32.12
C SER A 85 1.13 -0.53 -31.31
N ALA A 86 2.45 -0.55 -31.50
CA ALA A 86 3.36 -1.50 -30.86
C ALA A 86 4.59 -0.80 -30.26
N LEU A 87 5.16 -1.42 -29.22
CA LEU A 87 6.43 -0.99 -28.61
C LEU A 87 7.63 -1.40 -29.48
N SER A 88 8.77 -0.72 -29.33
CA SER A 88 10.04 -1.19 -29.90
C SER A 88 10.45 -2.54 -29.31
N ASN A 89 11.26 -3.30 -30.04
CA ASN A 89 11.82 -4.57 -29.56
C ASN A 89 12.98 -4.38 -28.58
N ASP A 90 13.65 -3.23 -28.60
CA ASP A 90 14.93 -2.99 -27.92
C ASP A 90 14.93 -1.75 -27.00
N LYS A 91 13.87 -0.95 -27.04
CA LYS A 91 13.74 0.33 -26.32
C LYS A 91 12.46 0.37 -25.48
N THR A 92 12.26 -0.69 -24.72
CA THR A 92 11.17 -0.83 -23.76
C THR A 92 11.56 -0.34 -22.38
N SER A 93 10.57 0.18 -21.67
CA SER A 93 10.63 0.42 -20.23
C SER A 93 10.20 -0.85 -19.49
N ASP A 94 10.74 -1.07 -18.30
CA ASP A 94 10.25 -2.15 -17.44
C ASP A 94 8.93 -1.74 -16.76
N VAL A 95 8.00 -2.69 -16.66
CA VAL A 95 6.85 -2.63 -15.77
C VAL A 95 7.26 -3.26 -14.45
N ILE A 96 7.01 -2.55 -13.35
CA ILE A 96 7.41 -2.98 -12.02
C ILE A 96 6.20 -3.52 -11.28
N PHE A 97 6.32 -4.75 -10.80
CA PHE A 97 5.40 -5.35 -9.86
C PHE A 97 6.06 -5.40 -8.48
N SER A 98 5.27 -5.21 -7.44
CA SER A 98 5.73 -5.35 -6.05
C SER A 98 4.63 -6.00 -5.22
N PHE A 99 5.00 -6.62 -4.12
CA PHE A 99 4.07 -7.43 -3.34
C PHE A 99 4.01 -6.94 -1.90
N ARG A 100 2.79 -6.87 -1.38
CA ARG A 100 2.53 -6.68 0.04
C ARG A 100 1.79 -7.88 0.58
N LEU A 101 1.96 -8.08 1.88
CA LEU A 101 1.26 -9.12 2.59
C LEU A 101 0.55 -8.49 3.79
N PHE A 102 -0.76 -8.72 3.86
CA PHE A 102 -1.53 -8.44 5.06
C PHE A 102 -1.70 -9.76 5.81
N GLN A 103 -0.96 -9.88 6.92
CA GLN A 103 -0.90 -11.07 7.74
C GLN A 103 -1.05 -10.66 9.20
N TYR A 104 -1.91 -11.35 9.93
CA TYR A 104 -2.15 -11.03 11.34
C TYR A 104 -2.09 -12.27 12.28
N HIS A 105 -1.98 -13.51 11.76
CA HIS A 105 -2.39 -14.69 12.55
C HIS A 105 -1.48 -15.94 12.55
N ARG A 106 -0.77 -16.30 11.48
CA ARG A 106 0.23 -17.40 11.50
C ARG A 106 1.63 -16.82 11.44
N ALA A 107 2.60 -17.28 12.22
CA ALA A 107 3.98 -16.78 12.15
C ALA A 107 4.80 -17.56 11.11
N TYR A 108 5.17 -16.89 10.02
CA TYR A 108 6.01 -17.46 8.96
C TYR A 108 7.49 -17.15 9.19
N ARG A 109 8.35 -18.13 8.91
CA ARG A 109 9.81 -17.95 8.80
C ARG A 109 10.23 -17.49 7.40
N SER A 110 9.41 -17.77 6.39
CA SER A 110 9.64 -17.27 5.04
C SER A 110 8.34 -17.20 4.24
N ILE A 111 8.34 -16.33 3.24
CA ILE A 111 7.26 -16.16 2.27
C ILE A 111 7.81 -16.50 0.89
N ILE A 112 7.05 -17.28 0.12
CA ILE A 112 7.38 -17.63 -1.26
C ILE A 112 6.33 -17.00 -2.16
N ILE A 113 6.78 -16.24 -3.15
CA ILE A 113 5.91 -15.63 -4.17
C ILE A 113 6.26 -16.27 -5.50
N THR A 114 5.27 -16.79 -6.21
CA THR A 114 5.43 -17.29 -7.58
C THR A 114 4.59 -16.46 -8.52
N ASP A 115 5.25 -15.79 -9.46
CA ASP A 115 4.61 -14.96 -10.47
C ASP A 115 4.55 -15.71 -11.80
N THR A 116 3.37 -15.75 -12.43
CA THR A 116 3.20 -16.27 -13.79
C THR A 116 3.42 -15.13 -14.78
N LEU A 117 4.50 -15.24 -15.57
CA LEU A 117 4.89 -14.22 -16.51
C LEU A 117 3.77 -13.97 -17.54
N PRO A 118 3.40 -12.70 -17.80
CA PRO A 118 2.35 -12.38 -18.77
C PRO A 118 2.68 -12.90 -20.16
N THR A 119 1.65 -13.28 -20.92
CA THR A 119 1.78 -13.49 -22.37
C THR A 119 1.05 -12.40 -23.13
N TYR A 120 1.56 -12.04 -24.31
CA TYR A 120 0.99 -10.98 -25.14
C TYR A 120 1.30 -11.21 -26.62
N VAL A 121 0.57 -10.50 -27.48
CA VAL A 121 0.81 -10.52 -28.93
C VAL A 121 1.82 -9.44 -29.30
N ASN A 122 2.92 -9.83 -29.96
CA ASN A 122 3.93 -8.89 -30.44
C ASN A 122 3.55 -8.27 -31.80
N ALA A 123 4.37 -7.35 -32.29
CA ALA A 123 4.17 -6.65 -33.56
C ALA A 123 4.08 -7.62 -34.76
N ALA A 124 4.76 -8.76 -34.68
CA ALA A 124 4.70 -9.82 -35.69
C ALA A 124 3.44 -10.71 -35.59
N GLY A 125 2.55 -10.46 -34.62
CA GLY A 125 1.32 -11.24 -34.43
C GLY A 125 1.53 -12.55 -33.66
N GLN A 126 2.69 -12.75 -33.04
CA GLN A 126 3.01 -13.96 -32.28
C GLN A 126 2.68 -13.76 -30.80
N THR A 127 2.16 -14.80 -30.16
CA THR A 127 2.04 -14.85 -28.70
C THR A 127 3.41 -15.16 -28.10
N VAL A 128 3.90 -14.25 -27.25
CA VAL A 128 5.19 -14.34 -26.56
C VAL A 128 5.01 -14.08 -25.07
N THR A 129 6.00 -14.47 -24.27
CA THR A 129 6.04 -14.21 -22.82
C THR A 129 6.76 -12.88 -22.54
N ALA A 130 6.37 -12.18 -21.47
CA ALA A 130 7.09 -11.02 -20.94
C ALA A 130 8.56 -11.37 -20.70
N HIS A 131 9.44 -10.42 -21.03
CA HIS A 131 10.87 -10.65 -20.91
C HIS A 131 11.33 -10.43 -19.47
N PHE A 132 11.89 -11.49 -18.90
CA PHE A 132 12.54 -11.48 -17.60
C PHE A 132 14.06 -11.39 -17.77
N ASP A 133 14.66 -10.36 -17.19
CA ASP A 133 16.11 -10.18 -17.12
C ASP A 133 16.59 -10.50 -15.69
N PRO A 134 17.36 -11.59 -15.46
CA PRO A 134 17.88 -11.93 -14.14
C PRO A 134 18.74 -10.84 -13.51
N ALA A 135 19.46 -10.05 -14.30
CA ALA A 135 20.34 -8.99 -13.78
C ALA A 135 19.53 -7.85 -13.15
N LYS A 136 18.33 -7.58 -13.68
CA LYS A 136 17.39 -6.59 -13.13
C LYS A 136 16.55 -7.12 -11.97
N ASN A 137 16.53 -8.45 -11.79
CA ASN A 137 15.65 -9.16 -10.85
C ASN A 137 16.43 -10.11 -9.93
N PRO A 138 17.42 -9.62 -9.16
CA PRO A 138 18.39 -10.47 -8.45
C PRO A 138 17.76 -11.40 -7.39
N ASN A 139 16.58 -11.07 -6.88
CA ASN A 139 15.89 -11.90 -5.87
C ASN A 139 14.96 -12.95 -6.48
N TRP A 140 14.73 -12.92 -7.80
CA TRP A 140 13.80 -13.80 -8.50
C TRP A 140 14.55 -14.88 -9.28
N THR A 141 13.99 -16.08 -9.29
CA THR A 141 14.52 -17.22 -10.05
C THR A 141 13.52 -17.61 -11.13
N LEU A 142 13.95 -17.63 -12.39
CA LEU A 142 13.14 -18.09 -13.53
C LEU A 142 13.02 -19.62 -13.52
N SER A 143 11.81 -20.11 -13.79
CA SER A 143 11.56 -21.54 -13.97
C SER A 143 12.26 -22.09 -15.22
N PRO A 144 12.60 -23.39 -15.26
CA PRO A 144 13.21 -24.01 -16.45
C PRO A 144 12.37 -23.90 -17.74
N ASP A 145 11.04 -23.79 -17.61
CA ASP A 145 10.12 -23.65 -18.75
C ASP A 145 9.92 -22.18 -19.17
N GLY A 146 10.53 -21.22 -18.47
CA GLY A 146 10.48 -19.80 -18.77
C GLY A 146 9.12 -19.15 -18.58
N ARG A 147 8.20 -19.76 -17.82
CA ARG A 147 6.82 -19.26 -17.63
C ARG A 147 6.57 -18.61 -16.29
N THR A 148 7.33 -18.97 -15.26
CA THR A 148 7.12 -18.46 -13.91
C THR A 148 8.43 -17.98 -13.30
N VAL A 149 8.33 -17.06 -12.36
CA VAL A 149 9.47 -16.64 -11.54
C VAL A 149 9.11 -16.78 -10.07
N THR A 150 10.06 -17.22 -9.26
CA THR A 150 9.84 -17.44 -7.83
C THR A 150 10.81 -16.60 -7.01
N LEU A 151 10.27 -15.99 -5.95
CA LEU A 151 10.98 -15.26 -4.92
C LEU A 151 10.81 -15.99 -3.59
N LYS A 152 11.88 -16.08 -2.80
CA LYS A 152 11.80 -16.47 -1.39
C LYS A 152 12.26 -15.30 -0.52
N PHE A 153 11.39 -14.85 0.38
CA PHE A 153 11.66 -13.81 1.36
C PHE A 153 11.79 -14.45 2.75
N ASP A 154 13.01 -14.56 3.24
CA ASP A 154 13.31 -15.10 4.57
C ASP A 154 13.16 -14.04 5.66
N ILE A 155 12.55 -14.41 6.78
CA ILE A 155 12.36 -13.54 7.93
C ILE A 155 13.48 -13.84 8.95
N PRO A 156 14.30 -12.84 9.32
CA PRO A 156 15.41 -13.03 10.24
C PRO A 156 14.98 -13.65 11.58
N ALA A 157 15.83 -14.50 12.13
CA ALA A 157 15.64 -15.04 13.47
C ALA A 157 15.65 -13.90 14.50
N GLY A 158 14.71 -13.94 15.45
CA GLY A 158 14.59 -12.91 16.50
C GLY A 158 13.74 -11.70 16.12
N THR A 159 13.15 -11.66 14.91
CA THR A 159 12.15 -10.65 14.55
C THR A 159 10.98 -10.69 15.54
N THR A 160 10.80 -9.62 16.32
CA THR A 160 9.78 -9.53 17.37
C THR A 160 8.43 -9.05 16.85
N VAL A 161 8.43 -8.19 15.82
CA VAL A 161 7.23 -7.65 15.17
C VAL A 161 7.24 -8.01 13.69
N LEU A 162 6.76 -9.23 13.40
CA LEU A 162 6.76 -9.83 12.06
C LEU A 162 6.06 -8.95 11.03
N ASN A 163 4.91 -8.38 11.38
CA ASN A 163 4.09 -7.60 10.47
C ASN A 163 4.79 -6.31 10.03
N ASP A 164 5.48 -5.62 10.95
CA ASP A 164 6.24 -4.41 10.63
C ASP A 164 7.41 -4.75 9.71
N TYR A 165 8.15 -5.82 10.02
CA TYR A 165 9.25 -6.26 9.17
C TYR A 165 8.78 -6.60 7.75
N ILE A 166 7.70 -7.37 7.60
CA ILE A 166 7.15 -7.72 6.29
C ILE A 166 6.64 -6.47 5.57
N ARG A 167 5.85 -5.63 6.23
CA ARG A 167 5.31 -4.37 5.66
C ARG A 167 6.41 -3.47 5.11
N ASP A 168 7.52 -3.34 5.85
CA ASP A 168 8.57 -2.38 5.55
C ASP A 168 9.59 -2.91 4.54
N ASN A 169 9.82 -4.24 4.49
CA ASN A 169 10.90 -4.83 3.68
C ASN A 169 10.40 -5.61 2.45
N LEU A 170 9.26 -6.31 2.53
CA LEU A 170 8.77 -7.14 1.43
C LEU A 170 8.54 -6.35 0.14
N PRO A 171 7.90 -5.15 0.15
CA PRO A 171 7.58 -4.45 -1.09
C PRO A 171 8.81 -4.06 -1.92
N GLY A 172 9.91 -3.68 -1.25
CA GLY A 172 11.17 -3.36 -1.91
C GLY A 172 11.94 -4.61 -2.33
N TYR A 173 11.99 -5.63 -1.48
CA TYR A 173 12.68 -6.89 -1.77
C TYR A 173 12.03 -7.67 -2.92
N SER A 174 10.70 -7.54 -3.08
CA SER A 174 9.89 -8.28 -4.05
C SER A 174 9.66 -7.53 -5.36
N GLN A 175 10.41 -6.47 -5.66
CA GLN A 175 10.28 -5.79 -6.95
C GLN A 175 10.61 -6.75 -8.10
N LEU A 176 9.66 -6.94 -9.01
CA LEU A 176 9.76 -7.73 -10.24
C LEU A 176 9.64 -6.80 -11.43
N LYS A 177 10.68 -6.72 -12.25
CA LYS A 177 10.81 -5.87 -13.43
C LYS A 177 10.67 -6.71 -14.69
N LEU A 178 9.60 -6.47 -15.44
CA LEU A 178 9.31 -7.18 -16.69
C LEU A 178 9.23 -6.21 -17.85
N SER A 179 9.83 -6.55 -18.99
CA SER A 179 9.72 -5.75 -20.22
C SER A 179 8.85 -6.46 -21.26
N PHE A 180 8.31 -5.66 -22.19
CA PHE A 180 7.30 -6.10 -23.18
C PHE A 180 7.75 -5.77 -24.61
N PRO A 181 8.91 -6.30 -25.06
CA PRO A 181 9.48 -5.99 -26.37
C PRO A 181 8.53 -6.31 -27.52
N GLY A 182 8.29 -5.33 -28.39
CA GLY A 182 7.41 -5.52 -29.54
C GLY A 182 5.93 -5.63 -29.20
N ALA A 183 5.50 -5.43 -27.95
CA ALA A 183 4.11 -5.65 -27.57
C ALA A 183 3.16 -4.75 -28.36
N ARG A 184 2.13 -5.35 -28.99
CA ARG A 184 0.99 -4.61 -29.51
C ARG A 184 0.13 -4.15 -28.34
N TYR A 185 0.23 -2.86 -28.03
CA TYR A 185 -0.50 -2.27 -26.91
C TYR A 185 -1.78 -1.56 -27.36
N LEU A 186 -2.00 -1.42 -28.68
CA LEU A 186 -3.25 -0.97 -29.29
C LEU A 186 -3.80 -2.03 -30.25
N ASN A 187 -5.12 -2.19 -30.25
CA ASN A 187 -5.88 -2.85 -31.29
C ASN A 187 -6.83 -1.81 -31.92
N GLY A 188 -6.41 -1.23 -33.05
CA GLY A 188 -7.01 0.01 -33.56
C GLY A 188 -6.77 1.17 -32.57
N THR A 189 -7.85 1.77 -32.08
CA THR A 189 -7.80 2.84 -31.05
C THR A 189 -7.89 2.30 -29.61
N ASN A 190 -8.19 1.01 -29.43
CA ASN A 190 -8.43 0.43 -28.11
C ASN A 190 -7.12 -0.05 -27.48
N ARG A 191 -6.91 0.29 -26.21
CA ARG A 191 -5.77 -0.20 -25.43
C ARG A 191 -5.96 -1.67 -25.07
N VAL A 192 -4.93 -2.46 -25.33
CA VAL A 192 -4.86 -3.88 -24.95
C VAL A 192 -4.68 -4.00 -23.43
N ILE A 193 -5.41 -4.93 -22.82
CA ILE A 193 -5.31 -5.26 -21.41
C ILE A 193 -4.30 -6.41 -21.26
N PHE A 194 -3.31 -6.19 -20.41
CA PHE A 194 -2.33 -7.17 -19.99
C PHE A 194 -2.72 -7.67 -18.60
N ASN A 195 -2.51 -8.96 -18.34
CA ASN A 195 -2.81 -9.58 -17.05
C ASN A 195 -1.54 -10.20 -16.48
N ASN A 196 -1.35 -10.07 -15.18
CA ASN A 196 -0.26 -10.71 -14.47
C ASN A 196 -0.75 -11.24 -13.13
N THR A 197 -0.51 -12.52 -12.88
CA THR A 197 -1.05 -13.25 -11.73
C THR A 197 0.10 -13.78 -10.89
N ALA A 198 0.00 -13.66 -9.58
CA ALA A 198 0.93 -14.26 -8.65
C ALA A 198 0.20 -15.05 -7.58
N THR A 199 0.89 -16.06 -7.07
CA THR A 199 0.48 -16.85 -5.92
C THR A 199 1.48 -16.67 -4.79
N LEU A 200 1.01 -16.88 -3.57
CA LEU A 200 1.83 -16.82 -2.37
C LEU A 200 1.74 -18.13 -1.60
N GLN A 201 2.82 -18.44 -0.90
CA GLN A 201 2.87 -19.49 0.09
C GLN A 201 3.69 -19.03 1.31
N GLY A 202 3.27 -19.42 2.50
CA GLY A 202 3.94 -19.13 3.75
C GLY A 202 4.60 -20.40 4.29
N ILE A 203 5.84 -20.31 4.74
CA ILE A 203 6.49 -21.39 5.48
C ILE A 203 6.51 -21.00 6.95
N PRO A 204 5.80 -21.73 7.84
CA PRO A 204 5.75 -21.40 9.26
C PRO A 204 7.07 -21.58 10.02
N TYR A 205 7.20 -20.94 11.19
CA TYR A 205 8.34 -21.16 12.10
C TYR A 205 8.35 -22.54 12.77
N ASN A 206 7.18 -23.15 12.93
CA ASN A 206 7.02 -24.50 13.48
C ASN A 206 5.99 -25.24 12.61
N PRO A 207 6.38 -25.64 11.39
CA PRO A 207 5.49 -26.32 10.47
C PRO A 207 5.28 -27.77 10.91
N SER A 208 4.09 -28.30 10.73
CA SER A 208 3.90 -29.76 10.64
C SER A 208 4.48 -30.29 9.31
N ALA A 209 4.51 -31.61 9.16
CA ALA A 209 4.92 -32.24 7.90
C ALA A 209 4.08 -31.79 6.69
N ALA A 210 2.81 -31.42 6.89
CA ALA A 210 1.95 -30.88 5.84
C ALA A 210 2.32 -29.42 5.48
N GLU A 211 2.72 -28.63 6.49
CA GLU A 211 3.05 -27.21 6.34
C GLU A 211 4.47 -26.97 5.77
N GLU A 212 5.33 -27.98 5.66
CA GLU A 212 6.76 -27.83 5.33
C GLU A 212 7.09 -27.76 3.82
N THR A 213 6.09 -27.81 2.96
CA THR A 213 6.26 -27.94 1.50
C THR A 213 6.59 -26.60 0.82
N VAL A 214 7.31 -26.65 -0.31
CA VAL A 214 7.59 -25.51 -1.19
C VAL A 214 6.76 -25.66 -2.47
N GLY A 215 5.99 -24.64 -2.84
CA GLY A 215 4.99 -24.62 -3.93
C GLY A 215 3.55 -24.77 -3.42
N GLN A 216 2.56 -24.35 -4.23
CA GLN A 216 1.15 -24.52 -3.89
C GLN A 216 0.78 -26.02 -3.90
N VAL A 217 0.60 -26.60 -2.72
CA VAL A 217 0.18 -28.01 -2.57
C VAL A 217 -1.33 -28.07 -2.37
N PRO A 218 -2.10 -28.78 -3.22
CA PRO A 218 -3.55 -28.89 -3.06
C PRO A 218 -3.96 -29.31 -1.63
N GLY A 219 -4.89 -28.57 -1.04
CA GLY A 219 -5.36 -28.81 0.34
C GLY A 219 -4.46 -28.26 1.45
N ASN A 220 -3.33 -27.62 1.11
CA ASN A 220 -2.49 -26.92 2.08
C ASN A 220 -3.07 -25.55 2.41
N GLU A 221 -3.35 -25.29 3.68
CA GLU A 221 -3.90 -24.03 4.20
C GLU A 221 -2.95 -22.83 4.08
N HIS A 222 -1.65 -23.09 3.89
CA HIS A 222 -0.63 -22.07 3.67
C HIS A 222 -0.48 -21.67 2.20
N ASN A 223 -1.31 -22.24 1.32
CA ASN A 223 -1.54 -21.68 0.01
C ASN A 223 -2.51 -20.51 0.15
N PHE A 224 -2.08 -19.35 -0.33
CA PHE A 224 -2.95 -18.19 -0.43
C PHE A 224 -3.61 -18.14 -1.79
N ASP A 225 -4.71 -17.41 -1.84
CA ASP A 225 -5.39 -17.11 -3.10
C ASP A 225 -4.42 -16.36 -4.02
N ASP A 226 -4.65 -16.49 -5.32
CA ASP A 226 -3.92 -15.73 -6.30
C ASP A 226 -4.36 -14.26 -6.27
N ASP A 227 -3.44 -13.37 -6.65
CA ASP A 227 -3.80 -11.98 -6.94
C ASP A 227 -3.37 -11.64 -8.37
N SER A 228 -4.33 -11.10 -9.11
CA SER A 228 -4.21 -10.78 -10.53
C SER A 228 -4.35 -9.28 -10.74
N LYS A 229 -3.41 -8.69 -11.47
CA LYS A 229 -3.48 -7.29 -11.88
C LYS A 229 -3.66 -7.13 -13.37
N GLN A 230 -4.61 -6.28 -13.71
CA GLN A 230 -4.82 -5.80 -15.07
C GLN A 230 -4.09 -4.47 -15.25
N PHE A 231 -3.43 -4.29 -16.39
CA PHE A 231 -2.77 -3.04 -16.74
C PHE A 231 -2.76 -2.83 -18.25
N ARG A 232 -2.44 -1.61 -18.67
CA ARG A 232 -2.33 -1.20 -20.07
C ARG A 232 -0.98 -0.55 -20.30
N LEU A 233 -0.48 -0.65 -21.51
CA LEU A 233 0.77 -0.01 -21.93
C LEU A 233 0.50 1.18 -22.86
N ALA A 234 1.38 2.17 -22.76
CA ALA A 234 1.49 3.26 -23.70
C ALA A 234 2.94 3.40 -24.17
N GLY A 235 3.11 3.59 -25.48
CA GLY A 235 4.39 3.94 -26.06
C GLY A 235 4.46 5.43 -26.40
N ASN A 236 5.67 6.02 -26.29
CA ASN A 236 5.93 7.46 -26.48
C ASN A 236 5.09 8.42 -25.60
N ASP A 237 4.46 7.91 -24.55
CA ASP A 237 3.57 8.68 -23.70
C ASP A 237 4.05 8.62 -22.25
N PHE A 238 4.72 9.70 -21.86
CA PHE A 238 5.20 9.94 -20.50
C PHE A 238 4.21 10.74 -19.66
N SER A 239 2.93 10.86 -20.06
CA SER A 239 1.95 11.73 -19.40
C SER A 239 1.65 11.40 -17.93
N GLY A 240 2.40 10.47 -17.32
CA GLY A 240 2.37 10.20 -15.89
C GLY A 240 0.96 9.90 -15.41
N ASN A 241 0.15 9.25 -16.26
CA ASN A 241 -1.29 9.16 -16.11
C ASN A 241 -1.61 8.41 -14.80
N GLY A 242 -1.90 9.17 -13.75
CA GLY A 242 -2.10 8.69 -12.38
C GLY A 242 -0.85 8.55 -11.50
N MET A 243 0.30 9.14 -11.86
CA MET A 243 1.47 9.27 -10.97
C MET A 243 1.19 10.27 -9.85
N LEU A 244 0.59 11.42 -10.18
CA LEU A 244 0.16 12.42 -9.22
C LEU A 244 -1.35 12.29 -8.98
N SER A 245 -1.75 12.29 -7.71
CA SER A 245 -3.15 12.27 -7.30
C SER A 245 -3.39 13.25 -6.15
N LYS A 246 -4.60 13.84 -6.14
CA LYS A 246 -5.11 14.69 -5.07
C LYS A 246 -6.48 14.17 -4.66
N ARG A 247 -6.65 13.85 -3.37
CA ARG A 247 -7.90 13.36 -2.81
C ARG A 247 -8.37 14.30 -1.71
N GLY A 248 -9.52 14.92 -1.94
CA GLY A 248 -10.21 15.76 -0.96
C GLY A 248 -11.26 15.00 -0.13
N PRO A 249 -11.98 15.72 0.75
CA PRO A 249 -13.12 15.15 1.47
C PRO A 249 -14.24 14.73 0.50
N VAL A 250 -14.86 13.58 0.77
CA VAL A 250 -15.95 13.04 -0.07
C VAL A 250 -17.21 13.90 0.00
N THR A 251 -17.50 14.45 1.18
CA THR A 251 -18.65 15.34 1.41
C THR A 251 -18.22 16.55 2.22
N ILE A 252 -18.57 17.73 1.74
CA ILE A 252 -18.48 18.97 2.51
C ILE A 252 -19.89 19.31 2.97
N GLN A 253 -20.17 19.12 4.26
CA GLN A 253 -21.43 19.58 4.83
C GLN A 253 -21.53 21.10 4.72
N TYR A 254 -22.59 21.57 4.06
CA TYR A 254 -22.84 22.99 3.88
C TYR A 254 -23.56 23.55 5.12
N ASP A 255 -22.80 24.24 5.97
CA ASP A 255 -23.33 25.10 7.02
C ASP A 255 -23.00 26.55 6.63
N LYS A 256 -24.04 27.35 6.41
CA LYS A 256 -23.94 28.75 5.97
C LYS A 256 -23.04 29.59 6.87
N ASN A 257 -22.98 29.29 8.17
CA ASN A 257 -22.18 30.05 9.14
C ASN A 257 -20.88 29.32 9.53
N GLY A 258 -20.87 27.98 9.56
CA GLY A 258 -19.72 27.18 9.99
C GLY A 258 -18.65 26.91 8.93
N LEU A 259 -18.96 27.06 7.63
CA LEU A 259 -18.02 26.78 6.54
C LEU A 259 -16.79 27.68 6.53
N ALA A 260 -16.92 28.93 6.97
CA ALA A 260 -15.85 29.93 6.96
C ALA A 260 -14.64 29.54 7.82
N VAL A 261 -14.81 28.65 8.81
CA VAL A 261 -13.70 28.19 9.68
C VAL A 261 -13.36 26.71 9.51
N LYS A 262 -14.02 26.01 8.59
CA LYS A 262 -13.77 24.58 8.42
C LYS A 262 -12.48 24.35 7.64
N LYS A 263 -11.55 23.61 8.26
CA LYS A 263 -10.34 23.11 7.58
C LYS A 263 -10.69 21.87 6.76
N LEU A 264 -10.32 21.89 5.49
CA LEU A 264 -10.42 20.79 4.54
C LEU A 264 -9.04 20.19 4.31
N ASP A 265 -8.92 18.89 4.49
CA ASP A 265 -7.70 18.15 4.22
C ASP A 265 -7.73 17.54 2.81
N TYR A 266 -6.67 17.77 2.04
CA TYR A 266 -6.44 17.12 0.77
C TYR A 266 -5.14 16.33 0.82
N THR A 267 -5.24 15.02 0.60
CA THR A 267 -4.07 14.15 0.47
C THR A 267 -3.51 14.26 -0.94
N ILE A 268 -2.22 14.57 -1.02
CA ILE A 268 -1.42 14.56 -2.25
C ILE A 268 -0.55 13.32 -2.21
N LYS A 269 -0.54 12.59 -3.32
CA LYS A 269 0.27 11.38 -3.48
C LYS A 269 0.94 11.39 -4.85
N LEU A 270 2.26 11.29 -4.86
CA LEU A 270 3.07 11.06 -6.05
C LEU A 270 3.67 9.66 -5.98
N VAL A 271 3.41 8.86 -7.00
CA VAL A 271 3.96 7.52 -7.17
C VAL A 271 4.86 7.52 -8.40
N ASN A 272 6.10 7.08 -8.25
CA ASN A 272 6.97 6.88 -9.40
C ASN A 272 6.57 5.61 -10.14
N LYS A 273 5.85 5.78 -11.26
CA LYS A 273 5.40 4.68 -12.12
C LYS A 273 6.39 4.34 -13.25
N LEU A 274 7.51 5.05 -13.33
CA LEU A 274 8.56 4.78 -14.31
C LEU A 274 9.52 3.71 -13.77
N ASP A 275 10.32 3.14 -14.66
CA ASP A 275 11.39 2.20 -14.30
C ASP A 275 12.70 2.89 -13.88
N ALA A 276 12.75 4.22 -13.99
CA ALA A 276 13.87 5.06 -13.61
C ALA A 276 13.55 5.92 -12.37
N PRO A 277 14.55 6.26 -11.54
CA PRO A 277 14.34 7.17 -10.42
C PRO A 277 13.94 8.59 -10.88
N LEU A 278 13.11 9.26 -10.09
CA LEU A 278 12.80 10.68 -10.26
C LEU A 278 13.63 11.53 -9.29
N THR A 279 14.16 12.64 -9.77
CA THR A 279 14.86 13.68 -8.99
C THR A 279 14.20 15.04 -9.25
N ASP A 280 14.63 16.07 -8.52
CA ASP A 280 14.21 17.46 -8.75
C ASP A 280 12.69 17.65 -8.68
N ILE A 281 12.07 17.06 -7.66
CA ILE A 281 10.63 16.99 -7.51
C ILE A 281 10.11 18.29 -6.89
N GLU A 282 9.27 19.01 -7.62
CA GLU A 282 8.53 20.18 -7.14
C GLU A 282 7.02 19.98 -7.33
N PHE A 283 6.27 20.27 -6.27
CA PHE A 283 4.81 20.37 -6.33
C PHE A 283 4.41 21.82 -6.29
N ILE A 284 3.49 22.20 -7.16
CA ILE A 284 2.92 23.54 -7.20
C ILE A 284 1.41 23.42 -7.02
N GLU A 285 0.91 24.02 -5.95
CA GLU A 285 -0.52 24.21 -5.73
C GLU A 285 -0.82 25.70 -5.93
N ASP A 286 -1.60 26.01 -6.97
CA ASP A 286 -2.08 27.37 -7.25
C ASP A 286 -3.57 27.45 -6.96
N VAL A 287 -3.89 28.04 -5.80
CA VAL A 287 -5.27 28.01 -5.30
C VAL A 287 -6.19 28.91 -6.12
N ALA A 288 -5.64 29.91 -6.81
CA ALA A 288 -6.40 30.78 -7.71
C ALA A 288 -7.04 29.99 -8.88
N ASN A 289 -6.45 28.85 -9.25
CA ASN A 289 -6.95 28.00 -10.33
C ASN A 289 -7.89 26.89 -9.83
N THR A 290 -8.02 26.68 -8.51
CA THR A 290 -8.74 25.54 -7.92
C THR A 290 -10.06 25.89 -7.26
N ASP A 291 -10.60 27.09 -7.54
CA ASP A 291 -11.76 27.74 -6.89
C ASP A 291 -11.29 28.89 -5.98
N ASN A 292 -11.52 30.14 -6.43
CA ASN A 292 -11.19 31.40 -5.75
C ASN A 292 -11.90 31.59 -4.40
N ARG A 293 -12.50 30.54 -3.85
CA ARG A 293 -13.12 30.49 -2.52
C ARG A 293 -12.23 29.78 -1.49
N LEU A 294 -11.14 29.14 -1.89
CA LEU A 294 -10.24 28.45 -0.96
C LEU A 294 -8.90 29.18 -0.82
N PHE A 295 -8.25 28.99 0.33
CA PHE A 295 -6.86 29.34 0.53
C PHE A 295 -6.15 28.30 1.39
N MET A 296 -4.84 28.13 1.17
CA MET A 296 -4.04 27.18 1.93
C MET A 296 -3.72 27.71 3.33
N THR A 297 -3.70 26.80 4.29
CA THR A 297 -3.52 27.11 5.73
C THR A 297 -2.39 26.32 6.36
N ALA A 298 -2.14 25.10 5.88
CA ALA A 298 -1.00 24.31 6.30
C ALA A 298 -0.62 23.22 5.28
N LEU A 299 0.61 22.74 5.42
CA LEU A 299 1.13 21.50 4.84
C LEU A 299 1.49 20.57 6.00
N THR A 300 1.19 19.29 5.89
CA THR A 300 1.59 18.26 6.87
C THR A 300 2.01 16.97 6.18
N GLY A 301 2.91 16.19 6.78
CA GLY A 301 3.31 14.90 6.22
C GLY A 301 4.17 14.08 7.19
N ASN A 302 4.62 12.90 6.72
CA ASN A 302 5.48 11.98 7.47
C ASN A 302 6.95 12.15 7.06
N LEU A 303 7.86 11.97 8.02
CA LEU A 303 9.31 11.90 7.80
C LEU A 303 9.82 10.45 7.69
N ILE A 304 9.08 9.47 8.23
CA ILE A 304 9.50 8.07 8.23
C ILE A 304 9.02 7.34 6.96
N ALA A 305 9.92 6.50 6.42
CA ALA A 305 9.62 5.55 5.36
C ALA A 305 8.81 4.36 5.90
N VAL A 306 7.70 4.01 5.25
CA VAL A 306 6.91 2.82 5.55
C VAL A 306 6.53 2.14 4.24
N GLY A 307 6.85 0.85 4.11
CA GLY A 307 6.71 0.12 2.84
C GLY A 307 7.42 0.81 1.68
N GLN A 308 6.67 1.20 0.64
CA GLN A 308 7.19 1.91 -0.54
C GLN A 308 7.26 3.45 -0.39
N ARG A 309 6.99 4.01 0.79
CA ARG A 309 7.13 5.45 1.00
C ARG A 309 8.59 5.83 1.14
N VAL A 310 8.99 6.94 0.54
CA VAL A 310 10.31 7.54 0.77
C VAL A 310 10.33 8.22 2.13
N GLY A 311 11.38 7.94 2.90
CA GLY A 311 11.68 8.66 4.13
C GLY A 311 12.25 10.03 3.81
N LEU A 312 11.83 11.04 4.57
CA LEU A 312 12.20 12.43 4.36
C LEU A 312 12.80 13.00 5.64
N SER A 313 13.69 13.95 5.48
CA SER A 313 14.21 14.79 6.56
C SER A 313 13.69 16.22 6.37
N MET A 314 13.52 16.97 7.47
CA MET A 314 12.96 18.33 7.38
C MET A 314 13.81 19.27 6.52
N ASP A 315 15.13 19.11 6.53
CA ASP A 315 16.07 19.87 5.70
C ASP A 315 15.94 19.57 4.19
N GLN A 316 15.33 18.42 3.83
CA GLN A 316 15.01 18.06 2.45
C GLN A 316 13.69 18.70 1.95
N ILE A 317 12.93 19.36 2.81
CA ILE A 317 11.64 19.95 2.47
C ILE A 317 11.76 21.46 2.47
N GLU A 318 11.54 22.10 1.33
CA GLU A 318 11.46 23.55 1.22
C GLU A 318 10.06 23.97 0.78
N VAL A 319 9.36 24.71 1.65
CA VAL A 319 8.01 25.21 1.37
C VAL A 319 8.13 26.68 0.99
N ARG A 320 7.64 27.04 -0.20
CA ARG A 320 7.68 28.39 -0.75
C ARG A 320 6.28 28.97 -0.84
N GLY A 321 6.03 30.07 -0.14
CA GLY A 321 4.78 30.81 -0.23
C GLY A 321 4.88 31.98 -1.19
N TYR A 322 4.19 31.92 -2.34
CA TYR A 322 4.25 32.95 -3.36
C TYR A 322 3.19 34.03 -3.13
N LYS A 323 3.64 35.28 -3.09
CA LYS A 323 2.82 36.50 -3.00
C LYS A 323 2.23 36.86 -4.36
N ALA A 324 1.32 37.83 -4.37
CA ALA A 324 0.67 38.29 -5.60
C ALA A 324 1.65 38.92 -6.62
N ASP A 325 2.79 39.45 -6.17
CA ASP A 325 3.84 40.02 -7.01
C ASP A 325 4.82 38.97 -7.59
N GLY A 326 4.61 37.68 -7.27
CA GLY A 326 5.45 36.56 -7.71
C GLY A 326 6.70 36.31 -6.87
N SER A 327 7.02 37.19 -5.92
CA SER A 327 8.06 36.90 -4.91
C SER A 327 7.57 35.81 -3.96
N TYR A 328 8.51 35.11 -3.29
CA TYR A 328 8.16 34.09 -2.32
C TYR A 328 8.92 34.23 -1.01
N ASP A 329 8.27 33.81 0.07
CA ASP A 329 8.89 33.59 1.37
C ASP A 329 9.11 32.09 1.57
N ILE A 330 10.19 31.71 2.26
CA ILE A 330 10.39 30.32 2.71
C ILE A 330 9.60 30.12 4.00
N ILE A 331 8.65 29.21 3.97
CA ILE A 331 7.79 28.88 5.12
C ILE A 331 8.52 27.81 5.96
N PRO A 332 8.78 28.07 7.25
CA PRO A 332 9.50 27.13 8.10
C PRO A 332 8.68 25.86 8.35
N THR A 333 9.33 24.71 8.19
CA THR A 333 8.81 23.41 8.63
C THR A 333 9.20 23.13 10.07
N ARG A 334 8.30 22.50 10.83
CA ARG A 334 8.53 22.06 12.22
C ARG A 334 7.95 20.67 12.46
N THR A 335 8.35 20.05 13.56
CA THR A 335 7.70 18.82 14.05
C THR A 335 6.22 19.09 14.37
N ASN A 336 5.37 18.09 14.16
CA ASN A 336 3.92 18.19 14.33
C ASN A 336 3.40 17.20 15.36
N GLY A 337 3.59 17.52 16.64
CA GLY A 337 3.27 16.64 17.76
C GLY A 337 4.28 15.52 17.93
N ALA A 338 4.29 14.56 17.00
CA ALA A 338 5.28 13.49 16.96
C ALA A 338 6.51 13.90 16.12
N ASN A 339 7.69 13.37 16.46
CA ASN A 339 8.95 13.68 15.77
C ASN A 339 9.00 13.13 14.33
N TRP A 340 8.14 12.18 13.97
CA TRP A 340 8.01 11.64 12.61
C TRP A 340 6.99 12.37 11.74
N LEU A 341 6.38 13.43 12.26
CA LEU A 341 5.42 14.27 11.53
C LEU A 341 6.01 15.67 11.34
N TYR A 342 5.83 16.26 10.16
CA TYR A 342 6.16 17.66 9.90
C TYR A 342 4.92 18.50 9.60
N ARG A 343 5.03 19.81 9.85
CA ARG A 343 4.02 20.81 9.54
C ARG A 343 4.67 22.13 9.11
N ALA A 344 4.05 22.80 8.16
CA ALA A 344 4.32 24.20 7.80
C ALA A 344 2.99 24.96 7.77
N ASP A 345 2.86 26.02 8.57
CA ASP A 345 1.66 26.84 8.65
C ASP A 345 1.80 28.11 7.81
N MET A 346 0.72 28.52 7.17
CA MET A 346 0.70 29.64 6.24
C MET A 346 -0.62 30.42 6.34
N ASN A 347 -0.63 31.66 5.85
CA ASN A 347 -1.81 32.53 5.85
C ASN A 347 -2.47 32.66 7.25
N SER A 348 -1.67 32.69 8.32
CA SER A 348 -2.19 32.72 9.70
C SER A 348 -3.02 33.97 10.01
N ALA A 349 -2.68 35.12 9.42
CA ALA A 349 -3.45 36.35 9.57
C ALA A 349 -4.88 36.20 9.01
N SER A 350 -5.02 35.60 7.82
CA SER A 350 -6.32 35.33 7.20
C SER A 350 -7.14 34.32 7.99
N GLN A 351 -6.49 33.30 8.57
CA GLN A 351 -7.15 32.36 9.49
C GLN A 351 -7.71 33.06 10.74
N GLN A 352 -6.94 33.96 11.36
CA GLN A 352 -7.38 34.73 12.52
C GLN A 352 -8.51 35.70 12.19
N GLN A 353 -8.46 36.32 11.01
CA GLN A 353 -9.52 37.22 10.54
C GLN A 353 -10.85 36.48 10.34
N LEU A 354 -10.84 35.29 9.71
CA LEU A 354 -12.04 34.45 9.58
C LEU A 354 -12.61 34.04 10.93
N GLN A 355 -11.75 33.66 11.88
CA GLN A 355 -12.19 33.34 13.24
C GLN A 355 -12.87 34.54 13.90
N SER A 356 -12.31 35.75 13.75
CA SER A 356 -12.92 36.96 14.29
C SER A 356 -14.29 37.27 13.67
N TYR A 357 -14.46 37.05 12.36
CA TYR A 357 -15.77 37.21 11.72
C TYR A 357 -16.80 36.23 12.29
N LEU A 358 -16.42 34.96 12.46
CA LEU A 358 -17.32 33.97 13.07
C LEU A 358 -17.70 34.35 14.51
N ASP A 359 -16.75 34.81 15.31
CA ASP A 359 -17.00 35.20 16.69
C ASP A 359 -17.97 36.41 16.75
N GLN A 360 -17.80 37.40 15.87
CA GLN A 360 -18.69 38.56 15.77
C GLN A 360 -20.10 38.17 15.28
N ILE A 361 -20.20 37.26 14.31
CA ILE A 361 -21.49 36.72 13.84
C ILE A 361 -22.22 36.02 14.98
N ASN A 362 -21.53 35.17 15.74
CA ASN A 362 -22.12 34.45 16.87
C ASN A 362 -22.53 35.38 18.02
N GLN A 363 -21.84 36.52 18.17
CA GLN A 363 -22.20 37.58 19.12
C GLN A 363 -23.29 38.53 18.60
N GLY A 364 -23.71 38.40 17.34
CA GLY A 364 -24.69 39.27 16.69
C GLY A 364 -24.16 40.66 16.34
N THR A 365 -22.84 40.87 16.38
CA THR A 365 -22.20 42.17 16.09
C THR A 365 -21.79 42.34 14.62
N LEU A 366 -21.82 41.25 13.84
CA LEU A 366 -21.61 41.24 12.39
C LEU A 366 -22.71 40.45 11.71
N ASP A 367 -23.39 41.05 10.73
CA ASP A 367 -24.28 40.30 9.83
C ASP A 367 -23.41 39.44 8.88
N PRO A 368 -23.66 38.12 8.75
CA PRO A 368 -22.93 37.26 7.83
C PRO A 368 -22.84 37.78 6.39
N SER A 369 -23.87 38.49 5.91
CA SER A 369 -23.89 39.07 4.56
C SER A 369 -22.92 40.24 4.38
N ASN A 370 -22.44 40.83 5.49
CA ASN A 370 -21.48 41.94 5.50
C ASN A 370 -20.04 41.47 5.75
N ALA A 371 -19.81 40.19 6.04
CA ALA A 371 -18.47 39.64 6.17
C ALA A 371 -17.76 39.65 4.81
N SER A 372 -16.62 40.34 4.73
CA SER A 372 -15.81 40.39 3.52
C SER A 372 -14.92 39.16 3.41
N ALA A 373 -14.63 38.73 2.18
CA ALA A 373 -13.66 37.66 1.96
C ALA A 373 -12.28 38.04 2.50
N VAL A 374 -11.56 37.08 3.07
CA VAL A 374 -10.18 37.34 3.51
C VAL A 374 -9.21 37.38 2.34
N SER A 375 -8.12 38.14 2.51
CA SER A 375 -7.03 38.21 1.53
C SER A 375 -5.83 37.39 2.02
N PRO A 376 -5.58 36.18 1.47
CA PRO A 376 -4.41 35.39 1.83
C PRO A 376 -3.13 36.06 1.34
N GLN A 377 -2.10 36.03 2.21
CA GLN A 377 -0.76 36.51 1.86
C GLN A 377 -0.15 35.71 0.71
N TYR A 378 -0.34 34.39 0.74
CA TYR A 378 0.17 33.44 -0.26
C TYR A 378 -0.97 32.82 -1.04
N ARG A 379 -0.93 32.95 -2.36
CA ARG A 379 -1.95 32.41 -3.29
C ARG A 379 -1.52 31.12 -3.98
N LYS A 380 -0.21 30.90 -4.03
CA LYS A 380 0.42 29.72 -4.60
C LYS A 380 1.47 29.20 -3.63
N ILE A 381 1.56 27.88 -3.49
CA ILE A 381 2.55 27.21 -2.66
C ILE A 381 3.37 26.26 -3.52
N GLY A 382 4.69 26.39 -3.42
CA GLY A 382 5.65 25.44 -3.97
C GLY A 382 6.19 24.54 -2.86
N ILE A 383 6.34 23.25 -3.12
CA ILE A 383 6.98 22.30 -2.23
C ILE A 383 8.10 21.63 -3.00
N TYR A 384 9.33 21.95 -2.65
CA TYR A 384 10.52 21.44 -3.30
C TYR A 384 11.20 20.40 -2.42
N PHE A 385 11.39 19.20 -2.97
CA PHE A 385 12.06 18.08 -2.30
C PHE A 385 13.54 18.05 -2.69
N LYS A 386 14.38 18.66 -1.86
CA LYS A 386 15.83 18.83 -2.08
C LYS A 386 16.57 17.51 -1.92
N ASN A 387 17.36 17.15 -2.93
CA ASN A 387 18.22 15.96 -2.92
C ASN A 387 17.43 14.67 -2.59
N VAL A 388 16.14 14.63 -2.96
CA VAL A 388 15.30 13.45 -2.81
C VAL A 388 15.30 12.69 -4.13
N THR A 389 15.58 11.39 -4.07
CA THR A 389 15.42 10.48 -5.20
C THR A 389 14.23 9.58 -4.94
N LEU A 390 13.18 9.70 -5.75
CA LEU A 390 12.02 8.84 -5.67
C LEU A 390 12.24 7.60 -6.54
N GLN A 391 12.54 6.48 -5.89
CA GLN A 391 12.79 5.22 -6.57
C GLN A 391 11.55 4.70 -7.31
N PRO A 392 11.72 3.88 -8.36
CA PRO A 392 10.61 3.21 -9.03
C PRO A 392 9.67 2.48 -8.06
N ALA A 393 8.36 2.55 -8.32
CA ALA A 393 7.26 2.06 -7.46
C ALA A 393 7.16 2.68 -6.05
N SER A 394 8.08 3.58 -5.69
CA SER A 394 8.03 4.31 -4.43
C SER A 394 7.14 5.55 -4.53
N ASN A 395 6.68 6.04 -3.38
CA ASN A 395 5.79 7.21 -3.32
C ASN A 395 6.16 8.24 -2.25
N ILE A 396 5.67 9.45 -2.47
CA ILE A 396 5.66 10.57 -1.54
C ILE A 396 4.20 10.94 -1.28
N ASP A 397 3.83 10.97 0.00
CA ASP A 397 2.47 11.27 0.45
C ASP A 397 2.50 12.40 1.50
N PHE A 398 1.69 13.44 1.30
CA PHE A 398 1.51 14.54 2.26
C PHE A 398 0.09 15.10 2.18
N ASN A 399 -0.30 15.95 3.13
CA ASN A 399 -1.60 16.62 3.13
C ASN A 399 -1.44 18.13 3.08
N ILE A 400 -2.29 18.78 2.28
CA ILE A 400 -2.50 20.22 2.32
C ILE A 400 -3.83 20.52 3.00
N GLN A 401 -3.84 21.53 3.86
CA GLN A 401 -5.04 22.00 4.56
C GLN A 401 -5.50 23.32 3.95
N MET A 402 -6.78 23.44 3.65
CA MET A 402 -7.39 24.63 3.06
C MET A 402 -8.62 25.07 3.87
N MET A 403 -8.96 26.35 3.80
CA MET A 403 -10.18 26.93 4.37
C MET A 403 -10.92 27.74 3.31
N PHE A 404 -12.22 27.95 3.52
CA PHE A 404 -13.00 28.88 2.70
C PHE A 404 -12.68 30.33 3.08
N MET A 405 -12.59 31.21 2.08
CA MET A 405 -12.33 32.65 2.22
C MET A 405 -13.58 33.46 2.46
#